data_AF-A0A4P7X159-F1
#
_entry.id   AF-A0A4P7X159-F1
#
_cell.length_a   1.000
_cell.length_b   1.000
_cell.length_c   1.000
_cell.angle_alpha   90.00
_cell.angle_beta   90.00
_cell.angle_gamma   90.00
#
_symmetry.space_group_name_H-M   'P 1'
#
loop_
_entity.id
_entity.type
_entity.pdbx_description
1 polymer ?
#
loop_
_entity_poly.entity_id
_entity_poly.type
_entity_poly.pdbx_seq_one_letter_code
_entity_poly.pdbx_strand_id
1 'polypeptide(L)'
;MKKNLFTIIILLIISCNSLEKTITDDDLLKDIELESFHDFGKFIWSRKKDSTIYFHLKNLKIISKKYSKGNNNYFSSLQKYLYYIAYKYEKSKINKGLTFTERAYIAGYLTDFLYRNRSKNDFYKDKKIINRLLSFEYNYRNRYNEEFKKHDYYGLKFLKKHHLEEYTHLPPLDTVRLKKMRSD
;
A
#
# COMPACT_ATOMS: atom_id res chain seq x y z
N MET A 1 -53.30 38.44 0.93
CA MET A 1 -52.22 38.09 -0.04
C MET A 1 -50.87 38.55 0.48
N LYS A 2 -50.01 37.62 0.90
CA LYS A 2 -48.55 37.70 0.74
C LYS A 2 -48.03 36.26 0.74
N LYS A 3 -47.25 35.97 -0.29
CA LYS A 3 -46.91 34.64 -0.81
C LYS A 3 -45.79 34.00 0.02
N ASN A 4 -45.93 32.69 0.21
CA ASN A 4 -44.91 31.66 0.37
C ASN A 4 -43.47 32.15 0.49
N LEU A 5 -42.90 32.06 1.70
CA LEU A 5 -41.46 31.97 1.89
C LEU A 5 -41.13 30.58 2.44
N PHE A 6 -40.93 29.67 1.48
CA PHE A 6 -39.87 28.65 1.50
C PHE A 6 -39.71 27.81 2.78
N THR A 7 -40.50 26.73 2.81
CA THR A 7 -39.97 25.37 2.94
C THR A 7 -38.57 25.24 2.32
N ILE A 8 -37.69 24.45 2.95
CA ILE A 8 -36.29 24.10 2.61
C ILE A 8 -35.28 24.69 3.60
N ILE A 9 -35.37 24.26 4.87
CA ILE A 9 -34.20 23.99 5.72
C ILE A 9 -34.18 22.49 6.00
N ILE A 10 -34.30 21.70 4.93
CA ILE A 10 -34.01 20.26 4.91
C ILE A 10 -33.18 20.05 3.65
N LEU A 11 -31.97 20.58 3.65
CA LEU A 11 -30.97 20.24 2.65
C LEU A 11 -29.59 20.54 3.27
N LEU A 12 -28.79 19.48 3.31
CA LEU A 12 -27.33 19.49 3.45
C LEU A 12 -26.73 19.31 4.85
N ILE A 13 -27.36 18.49 5.72
CA ILE A 13 -26.58 17.54 6.53
C ILE A 13 -26.57 16.19 5.83
N ILE A 14 -26.33 16.21 4.52
CA ILE A 14 -25.70 15.06 3.88
C ILE A 14 -24.23 15.23 4.23
N SER A 15 -23.87 14.83 5.44
CA SER A 15 -22.49 14.50 5.74
C SER A 15 -22.09 13.54 4.64
N CYS A 16 -21.24 14.04 3.75
CA CYS A 16 -20.56 13.27 2.72
C CYS A 16 -19.56 12.37 3.47
N ASN A 17 -20.07 11.44 4.26
CA ASN A 17 -19.39 10.23 4.61
C ASN A 17 -19.21 9.56 3.26
N SER A 18 -18.02 9.73 2.67
CA SER A 18 -17.49 8.72 1.76
C SER A 18 -17.84 7.39 2.41
N LEU A 19 -18.79 6.65 1.82
CA LEU A 19 -19.28 5.39 2.35
C LEU A 19 -18.06 4.49 2.53
N GLU A 20 -17.51 4.52 3.73
CA GLU A 20 -16.43 3.66 4.18
C GLU A 20 -17.09 2.30 4.19
N LYS A 21 -16.91 1.51 3.12
CA LYS A 21 -17.46 0.16 3.02
C LYS A 21 -16.91 -0.60 4.24
N THR A 22 -17.74 -0.67 5.27
CA THR A 22 -17.42 -1.31 6.53
C THR A 22 -17.64 -2.79 6.27
N ILE A 23 -16.53 -3.50 6.14
CA ILE A 23 -16.52 -4.92 5.80
C ILE A 23 -17.28 -5.70 6.87
N THR A 24 -18.29 -6.48 6.45
CA THR A 24 -18.86 -7.56 7.26
C THR A 24 -18.06 -8.85 7.07
N ASP A 25 -18.18 -9.82 7.97
CA ASP A 25 -17.56 -11.14 7.75
C ASP A 25 -18.04 -11.81 6.44
N ASP A 26 -19.17 -11.37 5.87
CA ASP A 26 -19.72 -11.84 4.59
C ASP A 26 -19.09 -11.17 3.36
N ASP A 27 -18.63 -9.91 3.47
CA ASP A 27 -17.80 -9.27 2.43
C ASP A 27 -16.43 -9.97 2.28
N LEU A 28 -16.06 -10.76 3.30
CA LEU A 28 -14.86 -11.60 3.36
C LEU A 28 -15.13 -13.04 2.87
N LEU A 29 -16.32 -13.32 2.34
CA LEU A 29 -16.75 -14.62 1.82
C LEU A 29 -17.10 -14.51 0.34
N LYS A 30 -16.06 -14.52 -0.47
CA LYS A 30 -15.97 -15.35 -1.66
C LYS A 30 -14.49 -15.45 -1.94
N ASP A 31 -14.01 -16.64 -2.26
CA ASP A 31 -12.78 -16.76 -3.00
C ASP A 31 -12.86 -15.71 -4.10
N ILE A 32 -12.14 -14.60 -3.94
CA ILE A 32 -11.99 -13.61 -4.98
C ILE A 32 -11.11 -14.36 -5.98
N GLU A 33 -11.76 -15.18 -6.81
CA GLU A 33 -11.29 -15.44 -8.14
C GLU A 33 -10.85 -14.09 -8.67
N LEU A 34 -9.58 -14.07 -9.06
CA LEU A 34 -8.71 -12.92 -9.23
C LEU A 34 -9.13 -12.01 -10.39
N GLU A 35 -10.41 -11.69 -10.55
CA GLU A 35 -10.86 -10.83 -11.63
C GLU A 35 -10.37 -9.38 -11.43
N SER A 36 -10.05 -8.93 -10.21
CA SER A 36 -9.23 -7.71 -10.04
C SER A 36 -8.62 -7.49 -8.65
N PHE A 37 -7.28 -7.56 -8.53
CA PHE A 37 -6.53 -7.02 -7.38
C PHE A 37 -6.76 -5.50 -7.17
N HIS A 38 -7.35 -4.82 -8.16
CA HIS A 38 -7.77 -3.44 -8.04
C HIS A 38 -8.90 -3.27 -7.02
N ASP A 39 -9.87 -4.18 -6.98
CA ASP A 39 -10.95 -4.11 -5.99
C ASP A 39 -10.44 -4.47 -4.59
N PHE A 40 -9.41 -5.31 -4.49
CA PHE A 40 -8.72 -5.53 -3.23
C PHE A 40 -8.14 -4.21 -2.65
N GLY A 41 -7.56 -3.36 -3.51
CA GLY A 41 -7.02 -2.06 -3.09
C GLY A 41 -8.04 -1.13 -2.44
N LYS A 42 -9.29 -1.16 -2.88
CA LYS A 42 -10.40 -0.36 -2.30
C LYS A 42 -10.70 -0.74 -0.85
N PHE A 43 -10.37 -1.96 -0.41
CA PHE A 43 -10.49 -2.35 0.99
C PHE A 43 -9.37 -1.78 1.86
N ILE A 44 -8.26 -1.35 1.26
CA ILE A 44 -7.04 -0.98 1.96
C ILE A 44 -6.94 0.52 2.08
N TRP A 45 -7.22 1.25 1.01
CA TRP A 45 -7.13 2.69 0.98
C TRP A 45 -8.10 3.31 -0.05
N SER A 46 -8.32 4.60 0.10
CA SER A 46 -9.04 5.44 -0.85
C SER A 46 -8.38 6.81 -0.97
N ARG A 47 -8.67 7.53 -2.06
CA ARG A 47 -8.27 8.92 -2.23
C ARG A 47 -9.44 9.82 -1.87
N LYS A 48 -9.23 10.78 -0.98
CA LYS A 48 -10.20 11.83 -0.63
C LYS A 48 -10.24 12.91 -1.72
N LYS A 49 -11.25 13.79 -1.67
CA LYS A 49 -11.44 14.88 -2.65
C LYS A 49 -10.26 15.87 -2.70
N ASP A 50 -9.55 16.01 -1.59
CA ASP A 50 -8.34 16.83 -1.43
C ASP A 50 -7.07 16.11 -1.92
N SER A 51 -7.20 14.97 -2.60
CA SER A 51 -6.11 14.09 -3.04
C SER A 51 -5.35 13.38 -1.91
N THR A 52 -5.79 13.48 -0.65
CA THR A 52 -5.16 12.76 0.45
C THR A 52 -5.46 11.26 0.37
N ILE A 53 -4.42 10.43 0.52
CA ILE A 53 -4.57 8.97 0.65
C ILE A 53 -5.04 8.64 2.07
N TYR A 54 -6.17 7.95 2.19
CA TYR A 54 -6.76 7.51 3.46
C TYR A 54 -6.74 5.98 3.55
N PHE A 55 -6.13 5.44 4.60
CA PHE A 55 -6.09 4.00 4.86
C PHE A 55 -7.26 3.54 5.72
N HIS A 56 -7.92 2.47 5.31
CA HIS A 56 -9.02 1.86 6.03
C HIS A 56 -8.51 1.00 7.20
N LEU A 57 -8.13 1.66 8.31
CA LEU A 57 -7.48 1.01 9.46
C LEU A 57 -8.31 -0.11 10.08
N LYS A 58 -9.65 0.00 10.06
CA LYS A 58 -10.56 -1.05 10.53
C LYS A 58 -10.35 -2.36 9.75
N ASN A 59 -10.23 -2.27 8.43
CA ASN A 59 -10.04 -3.42 7.56
C ASN A 59 -8.65 -4.05 7.78
N LEU A 60 -7.62 -3.21 7.88
CA LEU A 60 -6.27 -3.66 8.21
C LEU A 60 -6.21 -4.37 9.58
N LYS A 61 -6.94 -3.88 10.58
CA LYS A 61 -7.06 -4.54 11.89
C LYS A 61 -7.72 -5.92 11.78
N ILE A 62 -8.74 -6.07 10.93
CA ILE A 62 -9.37 -7.38 10.67
C ILE A 62 -8.36 -8.34 10.02
N ILE A 63 -7.61 -7.88 9.02
CA ILE A 63 -6.57 -8.69 8.34
C ILE A 63 -5.54 -9.19 9.36
N SER A 64 -5.03 -8.30 10.22
CA SER A 64 -4.09 -8.65 11.29
C SER A 64 -4.69 -9.68 12.26
N LYS A 65 -5.92 -9.48 12.73
CA LYS A 65 -6.61 -10.39 13.66
C LYS A 65 -6.87 -11.78 13.05
N LYS A 66 -7.18 -11.86 11.75
CA LYS A 66 -7.37 -13.15 11.06
C LYS A 66 -6.02 -13.86 10.90
N TYR A 67 -4.96 -13.12 10.54
CA TYR A 67 -3.59 -13.65 10.46
C TYR A 67 -3.09 -14.20 11.80
N SER A 68 -3.30 -13.47 12.90
CA SER A 68 -2.91 -13.94 14.25
C SER A 68 -3.67 -15.20 14.70
N LYS A 69 -4.82 -15.49 14.08
CA LYS A 69 -5.63 -16.70 14.31
C LYS A 69 -5.28 -17.84 13.33
N GLY A 70 -4.20 -17.71 12.56
CA GLY A 70 -3.73 -18.72 11.62
C GLY A 70 -4.30 -18.60 10.20
N ASN A 71 -5.20 -17.65 9.92
CA ASN A 71 -5.71 -17.43 8.56
C ASN A 71 -4.82 -16.44 7.79
N ASN A 72 -3.99 -16.96 6.89
CA ASN A 72 -3.03 -16.17 6.11
C ASN A 72 -3.57 -15.64 4.77
N ASN A 73 -4.81 -15.95 4.38
CA ASN A 73 -5.29 -15.63 3.02
C ASN A 73 -5.25 -14.13 2.74
N TYR A 74 -5.80 -13.32 3.66
CA TYR A 74 -5.82 -11.87 3.53
C TYR A 74 -4.44 -11.22 3.64
N PHE A 75 -3.60 -11.74 4.52
CA PHE A 75 -2.24 -11.24 4.70
C PHE A 75 -1.38 -11.54 3.47
N SER A 76 -1.54 -12.73 2.88
CA SER A 76 -0.94 -13.10 1.60
C SER A 76 -1.47 -12.26 0.43
N SER A 77 -2.77 -11.99 0.37
CA SER A 77 -3.36 -11.08 -0.62
C SER A 77 -2.82 -9.66 -0.48
N LEU A 78 -2.57 -9.19 0.75
CA LEU A 78 -1.94 -7.89 0.99
C LEU A 78 -0.49 -7.84 0.50
N GLN A 79 0.29 -8.91 0.72
CA GLN A 79 1.65 -9.03 0.17
C GLN A 79 1.64 -9.04 -1.37
N LYS A 80 0.69 -9.75 -1.99
CA LYS A 80 0.51 -9.75 -3.45
C LYS A 80 0.09 -8.36 -3.94
N TYR A 81 -0.84 -7.69 -3.26
CA TYR A 81 -1.26 -6.33 -3.62
C TYR A 81 -0.11 -5.32 -3.53
N LEU A 82 0.70 -5.39 -2.47
CA LEU A 82 1.95 -4.63 -2.35
C LEU A 82 2.86 -4.86 -3.57
N TYR A 83 2.96 -6.10 -4.03
CA TYR A 83 3.70 -6.40 -5.25
C TYR A 83 3.09 -5.69 -6.48
N TYR A 84 1.78 -5.73 -6.66
CA TYR A 84 1.14 -5.09 -7.81
C TYR A 84 1.27 -3.56 -7.83
N ILE A 85 1.11 -2.90 -6.68
CA ILE A 85 1.25 -1.44 -6.58
C ILE A 85 2.71 -1.00 -6.76
N ALA A 86 3.66 -1.82 -6.30
CA ALA A 86 5.09 -1.51 -6.41
C ALA A 86 5.67 -1.77 -7.81
N TYR A 87 5.37 -2.93 -8.43
CA TYR A 87 6.10 -3.41 -9.61
C TYR A 87 5.31 -3.48 -10.91
N LYS A 88 4.02 -3.87 -10.88
CA LYS A 88 3.36 -4.30 -12.12
C LYS A 88 2.83 -3.09 -12.89
N TYR A 89 3.57 -2.71 -13.94
CA TYR A 89 3.26 -1.74 -14.99
C TYR A 89 2.61 -0.45 -14.49
N GLU A 90 3.23 0.71 -14.74
CA GLU A 90 2.60 2.01 -14.44
C GLU A 90 1.18 2.15 -15.04
N LYS A 91 0.88 1.34 -16.07
CA LYS A 91 -0.43 1.23 -16.75
C LYS A 91 -1.42 0.21 -16.13
N SER A 92 -1.10 -0.45 -15.02
CA SER A 92 -2.06 -1.36 -14.38
C SER A 92 -3.27 -0.60 -13.85
N LYS A 93 -4.44 -1.24 -13.80
CA LYS A 93 -5.66 -0.62 -13.24
C LYS A 93 -5.44 -0.10 -11.80
N ILE A 94 -4.59 -0.77 -11.02
CA ILE A 94 -4.22 -0.39 -9.65
C ILE A 94 -3.44 0.93 -9.61
N ASN A 95 -2.54 1.14 -10.57
CA ASN A 95 -1.67 2.31 -10.63
C ASN A 95 -2.27 3.47 -11.42
N LYS A 96 -3.36 3.23 -12.16
CA LYS A 96 -4.01 4.24 -13.01
C LYS A 96 -4.44 5.44 -12.16
N GLY A 97 -3.87 6.60 -12.47
CA GLY A 97 -4.20 7.85 -11.79
C GLY A 97 -3.48 8.06 -10.45
N LEU A 98 -2.56 7.18 -10.06
CA LEU A 98 -1.65 7.41 -8.94
C LEU A 98 -0.33 8.02 -9.42
N THR A 99 0.13 9.06 -8.73
CA THR A 99 1.50 9.55 -8.88
C THR A 99 2.50 8.52 -8.34
N PHE A 100 3.78 8.68 -8.67
CA PHE A 100 4.82 7.84 -8.08
C PHE A 100 4.90 8.00 -6.55
N THR A 101 4.83 9.23 -6.05
CA THR A 101 4.83 9.52 -4.60
C THR A 101 3.69 8.84 -3.88
N GLU A 102 2.46 8.87 -4.41
CA GLU A 102 1.33 8.16 -3.80
C GLU A 102 1.52 6.64 -3.81
N ARG A 103 2.03 6.08 -4.91
CA ARG A 103 2.38 4.65 -4.97
C ARG A 103 3.43 4.29 -3.92
N ALA A 104 4.47 5.10 -3.78
CA ALA A 104 5.50 4.93 -2.76
C ALA A 104 4.92 5.03 -1.35
N TYR A 105 4.07 6.02 -1.08
CA TYR A 105 3.42 6.18 0.21
C TYR A 105 2.56 4.95 0.57
N ILE A 106 1.73 4.48 -0.37
CA ILE A 106 0.91 3.28 -0.17
C ILE A 106 1.81 2.05 0.04
N ALA A 107 2.79 1.81 -0.83
CA ALA A 107 3.70 0.68 -0.71
C ALA A 107 4.47 0.69 0.63
N GLY A 108 4.96 1.86 1.04
CA GLY A 108 5.67 2.06 2.30
C GLY A 108 4.77 1.76 3.50
N TYR A 109 3.54 2.26 3.49
CA TYR A 109 2.57 2.02 4.56
C TYR A 109 2.21 0.53 4.69
N LEU A 110 1.97 -0.15 3.57
CA LEU A 110 1.67 -1.59 3.59
C LEU A 110 2.86 -2.42 4.04
N THR A 111 4.07 -2.03 3.62
CA THR A 111 5.30 -2.67 4.08
C THR A 111 5.45 -2.54 5.60
N ASP A 112 5.27 -1.34 6.14
CA ASP A 112 5.31 -1.09 7.59
C ASP A 112 4.21 -1.87 8.34
N PHE A 113 2.99 -1.92 7.79
CA PHE A 113 1.91 -2.73 8.35
C PHE A 113 2.25 -4.23 8.38
N LEU A 114 2.75 -4.80 7.28
CA LEU A 114 3.13 -6.20 7.20
C LEU A 114 4.25 -6.53 8.20
N TYR A 115 5.23 -5.63 8.37
CA TYR A 115 6.29 -5.81 9.37
C TYR A 115 5.80 -5.78 10.80
N ARG A 116 4.84 -4.91 11.12
CA ARG A 116 4.23 -4.84 12.47
C ARG A 116 3.46 -6.10 12.85
N ASN A 117 2.88 -6.79 11.86
CA ASN A 117 1.90 -7.85 12.11
C ASN A 117 2.39 -9.26 11.74
N ARG A 118 3.60 -9.41 11.16
CA ARG A 118 4.16 -10.72 10.83
C ARG A 118 4.48 -11.55 12.09
N SER A 119 4.35 -12.87 11.98
CA SER A 119 4.82 -13.80 13.00
C SER A 119 6.36 -13.86 13.01
N LYS A 120 6.96 -14.04 14.19
CA LYS A 120 8.42 -14.24 14.34
C LYS A 120 8.92 -15.57 13.73
N ASN A 121 8.01 -16.55 13.62
CA ASN A 121 8.30 -17.92 13.19
C ASN A 121 7.98 -18.19 11.72
N ASP A 122 7.64 -17.16 10.93
CA ASP A 122 7.27 -17.35 9.53
C ASP A 122 8.49 -17.78 8.69
N PHE A 123 8.44 -19.00 8.12
CA PHE A 123 9.55 -19.68 7.43
C PHE A 123 9.84 -19.12 6.02
N TYR A 124 8.94 -18.33 5.44
CA TYR A 124 9.11 -17.65 4.14
C TYR A 124 10.07 -16.43 4.19
N LYS A 125 11.07 -16.48 5.09
CA LYS A 125 11.95 -15.40 5.56
C LYS A 125 12.86 -14.75 4.50
N ASP A 126 13.13 -15.39 3.36
CA ASP A 126 14.33 -15.01 2.59
C ASP A 126 14.16 -13.97 1.49
N LYS A 127 12.94 -13.53 1.19
CA LYS A 127 12.75 -12.29 0.44
C LYS A 127 12.04 -11.30 1.34
N LYS A 128 12.82 -10.66 2.23
CA LYS A 128 12.34 -9.60 3.12
C LYS A 128 11.38 -8.69 2.34
N ILE A 129 10.23 -8.36 2.91
CA ILE A 129 9.14 -7.62 2.22
C ILE A 129 9.69 -6.36 1.56
N ILE A 130 10.61 -5.67 2.25
CA ILE A 130 11.33 -4.51 1.72
C ILE A 130 12.35 -4.85 0.64
N ASN A 131 13.01 -6.02 0.66
CA ASN A 131 13.89 -6.46 -0.42
C ASN A 131 13.15 -6.63 -1.72
N ARG A 132 11.90 -7.12 -1.69
CA ARG A 132 11.09 -7.11 -2.91
C ARG A 132 11.00 -5.65 -3.41
N LEU A 133 10.66 -4.71 -2.52
CA LEU A 133 10.39 -3.29 -2.87
C LEU A 133 11.64 -2.56 -3.38
N LEU A 134 12.81 -2.96 -2.90
CA LEU A 134 14.09 -2.35 -3.21
C LEU A 134 14.89 -3.10 -4.28
N SER A 135 14.58 -4.38 -4.55
CA SER A 135 15.40 -5.21 -5.44
C SER A 135 15.54 -4.62 -6.84
N PHE A 136 16.80 -4.54 -7.28
CA PHE A 136 17.23 -3.87 -8.51
C PHE A 136 16.62 -4.46 -9.79
N GLU A 137 16.37 -5.77 -9.82
CA GLU A 137 15.70 -6.46 -10.94
C GLU A 137 14.29 -5.91 -11.21
N TYR A 138 13.67 -5.23 -10.24
CA TYR A 138 12.27 -4.85 -10.29
C TYR A 138 12.02 -3.36 -9.97
N ASN A 139 13.05 -2.62 -9.54
CA ASN A 139 13.01 -1.19 -9.25
C ASN A 139 14.02 -0.46 -10.15
N TYR A 140 13.63 -0.25 -11.40
CA TYR A 140 14.45 0.44 -12.41
C TYR A 140 14.93 1.78 -11.83
N ARG A 141 16.23 1.85 -11.48
CA ARG A 141 16.91 3.03 -10.90
C ARG A 141 16.57 3.38 -9.44
N ASN A 142 16.26 2.43 -8.57
CA ASN A 142 16.29 2.68 -7.11
C ASN A 142 15.29 3.78 -6.62
N ARG A 143 14.25 4.08 -7.42
CA ARG A 143 13.35 5.24 -7.22
C ARG A 143 12.60 5.20 -5.90
N TYR A 144 12.15 4.02 -5.46
CA TYR A 144 11.45 3.90 -4.17
C TYR A 144 12.36 4.22 -2.98
N ASN A 145 13.65 3.85 -3.03
CA ASN A 145 14.58 4.19 -1.96
C ASN A 145 14.85 5.70 -1.89
N GLU A 146 15.05 6.36 -3.04
CA GLU A 146 15.21 7.82 -3.09
C GLU A 146 13.97 8.51 -2.52
N GLU A 147 12.78 8.06 -2.92
CA GLU A 147 11.52 8.60 -2.44
C GLU A 147 11.34 8.39 -0.93
N PHE A 148 11.64 7.20 -0.41
CA PHE A 148 11.57 6.94 1.02
C PHE A 148 12.56 7.81 1.81
N LYS A 149 13.79 7.97 1.35
CA LYS A 149 14.78 8.85 2.00
C LYS A 149 14.33 10.31 1.96
N LYS A 150 13.89 10.79 0.79
CA LYS A 150 13.41 12.16 0.57
C LYS A 150 12.28 12.55 1.52
N HIS A 151 11.40 11.61 1.84
CA HIS A 151 10.24 11.82 2.70
C HIS A 151 10.43 11.33 4.14
N ASP A 152 11.68 11.10 4.59
CA ASP A 152 12.01 10.48 5.90
C ASP A 152 11.12 9.29 6.25
N TYR A 153 10.97 8.39 5.26
CA TYR A 153 10.18 7.18 5.33
C TYR A 153 8.70 7.43 5.70
N TYR A 154 8.20 8.64 5.47
CA TYR A 154 6.87 9.09 5.85
C TYR A 154 6.57 8.92 7.36
N GLY A 155 7.61 8.93 8.21
CA GLY A 155 7.50 8.65 9.64
C GLY A 155 7.24 7.18 10.00
N LEU A 156 7.34 6.25 9.03
CA LEU A 156 7.05 4.83 9.20
C LEU A 156 8.28 4.09 9.78
N LYS A 157 8.25 3.84 11.09
CA LYS A 157 9.41 3.33 11.86
C LYS A 157 9.89 1.95 11.40
N PHE A 158 8.99 1.01 11.10
CA PHE A 158 9.39 -0.34 10.67
C PHE A 158 9.88 -0.34 9.24
N LEU A 159 9.29 0.51 8.39
CA LEU A 159 9.82 0.76 7.06
C LEU A 159 11.27 1.26 7.13
N LYS A 160 11.53 2.33 7.89
CA LYS A 160 12.88 2.89 8.06
C LYS A 160 13.86 1.85 8.60
N LYS A 161 13.50 1.17 9.69
CA LYS A 161 14.35 0.12 10.30
C LYS A 161 14.73 -0.96 9.29
N HIS A 162 13.74 -1.59 8.67
CA HIS A 162 14.00 -2.71 7.77
C HIS A 162 14.63 -2.27 6.46
N HIS A 163 14.32 -1.08 5.95
CA HIS A 163 15.03 -0.52 4.80
C HIS A 163 16.53 -0.36 5.10
N LEU A 164 16.90 0.18 6.26
CA LEU A 164 18.31 0.37 6.62
C LEU A 164 19.04 -0.96 6.82
N GLU A 165 18.38 -1.97 7.40
CA GLU A 165 18.90 -3.34 7.52
C GLU A 165 19.17 -4.01 6.17
N GLU A 166 18.45 -3.64 5.10
CA GLU A 166 18.74 -4.16 3.75
C GLU A 166 19.80 -3.38 3.02
N TYR A 167 19.84 -2.07 3.27
CA TYR A 167 20.80 -1.20 2.60
C TYR A 167 22.25 -1.47 3.03
N THR A 168 22.47 -2.06 4.21
CA THR A 168 23.79 -2.56 4.59
C THR A 168 24.27 -3.72 3.69
N HIS A 169 23.36 -4.39 2.97
CA HIS A 169 23.67 -5.49 2.06
C HIS A 169 23.55 -5.11 0.57
N LEU A 170 22.85 -4.01 0.26
CA LEU A 170 22.65 -3.48 -1.09
C LEU A 170 23.02 -1.99 -1.09
N PRO A 171 24.31 -1.64 -1.29
CA PRO A 171 24.74 -0.25 -1.27
C PRO A 171 24.02 0.55 -2.36
N PRO A 172 23.85 1.89 -2.16
CA PRO A 172 23.33 2.75 -3.21
C PRO A 172 24.25 2.65 -4.42
N LEU A 173 23.66 2.49 -5.61
CA LEU A 173 24.40 2.53 -6.87
C LEU A 173 25.21 3.83 -7.07
N ASP A 174 25.01 4.85 -6.25
CA ASP A 174 25.89 6.02 -6.16
C ASP A 174 27.33 5.67 -5.76
N THR A 175 27.57 4.51 -5.14
CA THR A 175 28.93 4.03 -4.79
C THR A 175 29.54 3.06 -5.79
N VAL A 176 28.72 2.48 -6.68
CA VAL A 176 29.22 1.70 -7.82
C VAL A 176 29.06 2.57 -9.05
N ARG A 177 30.05 3.46 -9.27
CA ARG A 177 30.38 3.98 -10.60
C ARG A 177 30.17 2.82 -11.57
N LEU A 178 29.26 2.99 -12.54
CA LEU A 178 29.05 2.07 -13.65
C LEU A 178 30.42 1.72 -14.25
N LYS A 179 31.06 0.68 -13.73
CA LYS A 179 32.28 0.12 -14.29
C LYS A 179 31.79 -0.64 -15.50
N LYS A 180 31.63 0.11 -16.58
CA LYS A 180 31.72 -0.30 -17.98
C LYS A 180 31.33 -1.77 -18.21
N MET A 181 30.04 -2.04 -18.31
CA MET A 181 29.50 -3.19 -19.03
C MET A 181 28.76 -2.58 -20.22
N ARG A 182 29.23 -2.60 -21.47
CA ARG A 182 30.02 -3.59 -22.20
C ARG A 182 31.06 -2.89 -23.10
N SER A 183 32.30 -3.36 -23.07
CA SER A 183 33.11 -3.52 -24.27
C SER A 183 33.42 -5.00 -24.31
N ASP A 184 32.64 -5.71 -25.11
CA ASP A 184 32.97 -6.86 -25.98
C ASP A 184 31.67 -7.31 -26.66
#